data_AF-A0A1W9WD04-F1
#
_entry.id   AF-A0A1W9WD04-F1
#
_cell.length_a   1.000
_cell.length_b   1.000
_cell.length_c   1.000
_cell.angle_alpha   90.00
_cell.angle_beta   90.00
_cell.angle_gamma   90.00
#
_symmetry.space_group_name_H-M   'P 1'
#
loop_
_entity.id
_entity.type
_entity.pdbx_description
1 polymer ?
#
loop_
_entity_poly.entity_id
_entity_poly.type
_entity_poly.pdbx_seq_one_letter_code
_entity_poly.pdbx_strand_id
1 'polypeptide(L)'
;TRVQAIIRHQSNKDRPTIIVGDKNHAEVIGLMGYSKEPAHLIEKKADVANLPQLENPFVVAQTTQDTEDFKEIVSALQARFPDIQVFDTICDATHERQEEVRIFKEEVRIFKEQVEGVVVVGGYHSANTQRLAKISEEQHLPTFHVETEEELPREALSKMKVIGLTAGASTPHWLIKSVMQEIETIQAEKEAPFVHGVKRTFRFLLLSNLAAAVGAFSFAFAALRLSGGTTDLIFPLMAALYIYAMHVFNRFLDKGAASYHDPARATFQTQYKSLLILMGSFAVGISLILGFITGVGTFMTLVGLTLLGVVYSIPLIPEGAGNRHRFVKIKDIPGSRSLSEALAWVAVMVLLPLFSGSSGPVLSVLVTAIVVFSFSYARAVLFSLFQLQGDLMVGTETLPITLGEKRTLTLFKRILVGTALLLLCSALFGLVGSFFYRMLIPLFSLLMSLYAYEKQWVSPGITLEGLVEGSFLLAGFLVLL
;
A
#
# COMPACT_ATOMS: atom_id res chain seq x y z
N THR A 1 9.93 18.31 15.66
CA THR A 1 10.27 17.04 16.34
C THR A 1 9.52 16.92 17.67
N ARG A 2 9.48 15.75 18.30
CA ARG A 2 8.79 15.50 19.60
C ARG A 2 9.23 16.50 20.68
N VAL A 3 10.54 16.73 20.79
CA VAL A 3 11.13 17.67 21.78
C VAL A 3 10.66 19.12 21.54
N GLN A 4 10.70 19.59 20.29
CA GLN A 4 10.22 20.93 19.92
C GLN A 4 8.74 21.15 20.25
N ALA A 5 7.90 20.12 20.04
CA ALA A 5 6.47 20.19 20.36
C ALA A 5 6.23 20.31 21.87
N ILE A 6 7.03 19.61 22.68
CA ILE A 6 6.98 19.69 24.15
C ILE A 6 7.39 21.10 24.61
N ILE A 7 8.53 21.61 24.14
CA ILE A 7 9.01 22.96 24.48
C ILE A 7 7.94 24.01 24.16
N ARG A 8 7.40 23.98 22.93
CA ARG A 8 6.37 24.93 22.51
C ARG A 8 5.10 24.83 23.35
N HIS A 9 4.65 23.62 23.68
CA HIS A 9 3.43 23.42 24.47
C HIS A 9 3.59 23.90 25.92
N GLN A 10 4.72 23.61 26.56
CA GLN A 10 4.97 23.98 27.95
C GLN A 10 5.33 25.47 28.10
N SER A 11 6.14 26.00 27.19
CA SER A 11 6.50 27.41 27.18
C SER A 11 5.30 28.33 26.89
N ASN A 12 4.32 27.88 26.09
CA ASN A 12 3.05 28.59 25.91
C ASN A 12 2.16 28.63 27.16
N LYS A 13 2.46 27.82 28.19
CA LYS A 13 1.84 27.89 29.52
C LYS A 13 2.65 28.75 30.49
N ASP A 14 3.54 29.59 29.97
CA ASP A 14 4.43 30.49 30.72
C ASP A 14 5.35 29.76 31.71
N ARG A 15 5.69 28.49 31.41
CA ARG A 15 6.63 27.71 32.22
C ARG A 15 8.06 27.91 31.74
N PRO A 16 9.02 28.20 32.63
CA PRO A 16 10.43 28.33 32.27
C PRO A 16 11.01 27.04 31.68
N THR A 17 11.72 27.17 30.56
CA THR A 17 12.33 26.05 29.82
C THR A 17 13.75 25.80 30.30
N ILE A 18 14.04 24.59 30.74
CA ILE A 18 15.41 24.10 31.00
C ILE A 18 15.75 23.04 29.95
N ILE A 19 16.93 23.15 29.34
CA ILE A 19 17.43 22.20 28.35
C ILE A 19 18.74 21.61 28.89
N VAL A 20 18.87 20.29 28.88
CA VAL A 20 20.12 19.60 29.20
C VAL A 20 20.77 19.12 27.90
N GLY A 21 22.01 19.55 27.64
CA GLY A 21 22.72 19.18 26.42
C GLY A 21 23.97 20.03 26.17
N ASP A 22 24.73 19.73 25.12
CA ASP A 22 25.95 20.45 24.74
C ASP A 22 25.61 21.78 24.05
N LYS A 23 26.16 22.89 24.56
CA LYS A 23 25.90 24.24 24.03
C LYS A 23 26.26 24.43 22.57
N ASN A 24 27.21 23.65 22.06
CA ASN A 24 27.70 23.75 20.70
C ASN A 24 26.95 22.81 19.75
N HIS A 25 26.06 21.94 20.26
CA HIS A 25 25.35 20.98 19.44
C HIS A 25 24.21 21.64 18.67
N ALA A 26 24.15 21.40 17.35
CA ALA A 26 23.18 22.02 16.45
C ALA A 26 21.72 21.77 16.88
N GLU A 27 21.44 20.59 17.45
CA GLU A 27 20.12 20.28 18.01
C GLU A 27 19.75 21.21 19.16
N VAL A 28 20.67 21.41 20.12
CA VAL A 28 20.45 22.27 21.31
C VAL A 28 20.22 23.71 20.87
N ILE A 29 21.07 24.24 19.99
CA ILE A 29 20.92 25.58 19.40
C ILE A 29 19.53 25.74 18.78
N GLY A 30 19.07 24.72 18.05
CA GLY A 30 17.73 24.68 17.48
C GLY A 30 16.62 24.67 18.53
N LEU A 31 16.73 23.84 19.58
CA LEU A 31 15.74 23.71 20.65
C LEU A 31 15.54 25.00 21.45
N MET A 32 16.61 25.76 21.69
CA MET A 32 16.55 27.06 22.38
C MET A 32 15.57 28.02 21.69
N GLY A 33 15.46 27.98 20.35
CA GLY A 33 14.59 28.84 19.55
C GLY A 33 13.10 28.50 19.59
N TYR A 34 12.70 27.39 20.22
CA TYR A 34 11.29 26.99 20.34
C TYR A 34 10.64 27.43 21.67
N SER A 35 11.44 27.98 22.59
CA SER A 35 10.95 28.55 23.84
C SER A 35 10.45 29.98 23.60
N LYS A 36 9.35 30.36 24.26
CA LYS A 36 8.77 31.70 24.23
C LYS A 36 9.67 32.72 24.92
N GLU A 37 10.24 32.32 26.06
CA GLU A 37 11.24 33.06 26.84
C GLU A 37 12.63 32.42 26.66
N PRO A 38 13.74 33.14 26.94
CA PRO A 38 15.08 32.58 26.88
C PRO A 38 15.18 31.29 27.71
N ALA A 39 15.46 30.17 27.04
CA ALA A 39 15.65 28.88 27.71
C ALA A 39 16.97 28.88 28.51
N HIS A 40 17.01 28.09 29.58
CA HIS A 40 18.22 27.88 30.37
C HIS A 40 18.90 26.59 29.95
N LEU A 41 20.17 26.68 29.55
CA LEU A 41 20.97 25.51 29.18
C LEU A 41 21.79 25.02 30.37
N ILE A 42 21.82 23.70 30.56
CA ILE A 42 22.61 23.00 31.57
C ILE A 42 23.46 21.94 30.87
N GLU A 43 24.79 22.05 30.96
CA GLU A 43 25.71 21.06 30.39
C GLU A 43 26.12 20.03 31.45
N LYS A 44 26.22 20.45 32.72
CA LYS A 44 26.68 19.63 33.86
C LYS A 44 25.86 19.91 35.12
N LYS A 45 25.88 18.95 36.06
CA LYS A 45 25.21 19.06 37.36
C LYS A 45 25.57 20.34 38.14
N ALA A 46 26.81 20.81 38.04
CA ALA A 46 27.25 22.04 38.70
C ALA A 46 26.52 23.29 38.20
N ASP A 47 26.08 23.31 36.94
CA ASP A 47 25.41 24.47 36.34
C ASP A 47 24.01 24.70 36.95
N VAL A 48 23.43 23.64 37.54
CA VAL A 48 22.14 23.72 38.24
C VAL A 48 22.17 24.77 39.35
N ALA A 49 23.32 24.99 40.00
CA ALA A 49 23.48 26.00 41.05
C ALA A 49 23.43 27.44 40.51
N ASN A 50 23.70 27.66 39.22
CA ASN A 50 23.73 28.99 38.61
C ASN A 50 22.37 29.44 38.04
N LEU A 51 21.37 28.56 38.06
CA LEU A 51 20.03 28.91 37.60
C LEU A 51 19.40 30.00 38.50
N PRO A 52 18.63 30.94 37.93
CA PRO A 52 17.81 31.85 38.72
C PRO A 52 16.68 31.08 39.43
N GLN A 53 15.98 31.74 40.36
CA GLN A 53 14.77 31.15 40.92
C GLN A 53 13.68 31.08 39.83
N LEU A 54 13.17 29.88 39.55
CA LEU A 54 12.18 29.62 38.52
C LEU A 54 10.91 29.05 39.17
N GLU A 55 9.76 29.55 38.75
CA GLU A 55 8.45 29.05 39.20
C GLU A 55 7.97 27.96 38.24
N ASN A 56 7.72 26.75 38.77
CA ASN A 56 7.18 25.61 38.03
C ASN A 56 7.89 25.29 36.67
N PRO A 57 9.24 25.16 36.63
CA PRO A 57 9.97 24.92 35.40
C PRO A 57 9.70 23.52 34.81
N PHE A 58 10.12 23.31 33.57
CA PHE A 58 10.22 21.97 32.98
C PHE A 58 11.60 21.75 32.35
N VAL A 59 12.03 20.50 32.31
CA VAL A 59 13.30 20.10 31.70
C VAL A 59 13.10 19.12 30.55
N VAL A 60 13.84 19.34 29.47
CA VAL A 60 14.01 18.43 28.33
C VAL A 60 15.50 18.14 28.12
N ALA A 61 15.81 17.00 27.52
CA ALA A 61 17.16 16.61 27.13
C ALA A 61 17.38 16.69 25.61
N GLN A 62 18.61 16.96 25.20
CA GLN A 62 19.09 16.65 23.86
C GLN A 62 18.89 15.16 23.56
N THR A 63 18.46 14.81 22.34
CA THR A 63 18.11 13.42 22.01
C THR A 63 19.26 12.42 22.17
N THR A 64 20.51 12.88 22.09
CA THR A 64 21.72 12.07 22.24
C THR A 64 22.42 12.23 23.59
N GLN A 65 21.75 12.83 24.59
CA GLN A 65 22.33 13.03 25.92
C GLN A 65 22.59 11.68 26.62
N ASP A 66 23.66 11.59 27.40
CA ASP A 66 23.91 10.42 28.24
C ASP A 66 22.82 10.28 29.33
N THR A 67 22.25 9.08 29.43
CA THR A 67 21.11 8.81 30.32
C THR A 67 21.49 8.93 31.80
N GLU A 68 22.71 8.56 32.18
CA GLU A 68 23.14 8.59 33.58
C GLU A 68 23.47 10.01 34.01
N ASP A 69 24.19 10.76 33.18
CA ASP A 69 24.45 12.19 33.40
C ASP A 69 23.14 12.98 33.49
N PHE A 70 22.16 12.67 32.64
CA PHE A 70 20.85 13.31 32.70
C PHE A 70 20.12 13.02 34.01
N LYS A 71 20.12 11.77 34.50
CA LYS A 71 19.51 11.43 35.80
C LYS A 71 20.17 12.19 36.95
N GLU A 72 21.50 12.34 36.94
CA GLU A 72 22.20 13.10 37.96
C GLU A 72 21.80 14.59 37.96
N ILE A 73 21.67 15.18 36.77
CA ILE A 73 21.24 16.56 36.59
C ILE A 73 19.77 16.74 37.01
N VAL A 74 18.88 15.83 36.61
CA VAL A 74 17.46 15.84 36.99
C VAL A 74 17.32 15.73 38.51
N SER A 75 18.11 14.87 39.16
CA SER A 75 18.09 14.73 40.62
C SER A 75 18.47 16.04 41.33
N ALA A 76 19.48 16.76 40.81
CA ALA A 76 19.85 18.07 41.33
C ALA A 76 18.79 19.15 41.07
N LEU A 77 18.16 19.12 39.88
CA LEU A 77 17.07 20.03 39.53
C LEU A 77 15.83 19.81 40.41
N GLN A 78 15.44 18.57 40.66
CA GLN A 78 14.31 18.22 41.55
C GLN A 78 14.57 18.62 42.99
N ALA A 79 15.81 18.51 43.47
CA ALA A 79 16.18 18.98 44.81
C ALA A 79 16.07 20.51 44.95
N ARG A 80 16.34 21.27 43.88
CA ARG A 80 16.28 22.73 43.87
C ARG A 80 14.90 23.29 43.54
N PHE A 81 14.18 22.64 42.63
CA PHE A 81 12.86 23.01 42.13
C PHE A 81 11.92 21.82 42.32
N PRO A 82 11.28 21.65 43.50
CA PRO A 82 10.46 20.49 43.80
C PRO A 82 9.31 20.23 42.80
N ASP A 83 8.78 21.30 42.19
CA ASP A 83 7.67 21.24 41.24
C ASP A 83 8.11 21.10 39.77
N ILE A 84 9.40 20.82 39.50
CA ILE A 84 9.89 20.68 38.12
C ILE A 84 9.24 19.49 37.40
N GLN A 85 8.78 19.71 36.15
CA GLN A 85 8.35 18.60 35.29
C GLN A 85 9.49 18.10 34.41
N VAL A 86 9.73 16.78 34.46
CA VAL A 86 10.78 16.13 33.68
C VAL A 86 10.17 15.48 32.46
N PHE A 87 10.64 15.88 31.27
CA PHE A 87 10.33 15.23 30.02
C PHE A 87 11.59 14.52 29.54
N ASP A 88 11.64 13.21 29.72
CA ASP A 88 12.71 12.40 29.14
C ASP A 88 12.54 12.36 27.62
N THR A 89 13.43 13.09 26.95
CA THR A 89 13.47 13.24 25.50
C THR A 89 14.73 12.64 24.90
N ILE A 90 15.51 11.89 25.69
CA ILE A 90 16.61 11.09 25.20
C ILE A 90 16.04 10.01 24.29
N CYS A 91 16.66 9.81 23.13
CA CYS A 91 16.27 8.76 22.20
C CYS A 91 17.14 7.54 22.50
N ASP A 92 16.51 6.42 22.86
CA ASP A 92 17.16 5.11 23.04
C ASP A 92 17.55 4.47 21.69
N ALA A 93 18.05 5.28 20.76
CA ALA A 93 18.50 4.84 19.45
C ALA A 93 19.57 3.74 19.55
N THR A 94 20.34 3.69 20.64
CA THR A 94 21.32 2.64 20.90
C THR A 94 20.68 1.32 21.32
N HIS A 95 19.68 1.34 22.20
CA HIS A 95 19.00 0.12 22.68
C HIS A 95 18.10 -0.47 21.59
N GLU A 96 17.37 0.38 20.86
CA GLU A 96 16.56 -0.04 19.72
C GLU A 96 17.43 -0.66 18.61
N ARG A 97 18.55 -0.01 18.24
CA ARG A 97 19.49 -0.58 17.25
C ARG A 97 20.14 -1.88 17.72
N GLN A 98 20.45 -2.01 19.01
CA GLN A 98 21.01 -3.26 19.56
C GLN A 98 20.00 -4.40 19.52
N GLU A 99 18.73 -4.13 19.81
CA GLU A 99 17.67 -5.13 19.74
C GLU A 99 17.38 -5.54 18.28
N GLU A 100 17.32 -4.59 17.34
CA GLU A 100 17.19 -4.87 15.90
C GLU A 100 18.33 -5.78 15.39
N VAL A 101 19.57 -5.46 15.78
CA VAL A 101 20.75 -6.28 15.48
C VAL A 101 20.64 -7.68 16.08
N ARG A 102 20.13 -7.81 17.31
CA ARG A 102 19.96 -9.10 17.99
C ARG A 102 18.90 -9.95 17.30
N ILE A 103 17.76 -9.34 16.97
CA ILE A 103 16.66 -10.00 16.25
C ILE A 103 17.13 -10.48 14.89
N PHE A 104 17.74 -9.62 14.08
CA PHE A 104 18.24 -9.99 12.77
C PHE A 104 19.29 -11.11 12.85
N LYS A 105 20.19 -11.04 13.84
CA LYS A 105 21.18 -12.11 14.06
C LYS A 105 20.52 -13.46 14.38
N GLU A 106 19.47 -13.46 15.18
CA GLU A 106 18.72 -14.67 15.50
C GLU A 106 17.96 -15.20 14.29
N GLU A 107 17.32 -14.32 13.51
CA GLU A 107 16.67 -14.68 12.24
C GLU A 107 17.65 -15.32 11.27
N VAL A 108 18.79 -14.67 11.01
CA VAL A 108 19.86 -15.22 10.16
C VAL A 108 20.31 -16.57 10.68
N ARG A 109 20.48 -16.73 12.00
CA ARG A 109 20.87 -18.01 12.60
C ARG A 109 19.83 -19.11 12.33
N ILE A 110 18.54 -18.78 12.39
CA ILE A 110 17.44 -19.73 12.14
C ILE A 110 17.38 -20.12 10.67
N PHE A 111 17.51 -19.16 9.75
CA PHE A 111 17.35 -19.45 8.31
C PHE A 111 18.65 -19.81 7.58
N LYS A 112 19.83 -19.70 8.22
CA LYS A 112 21.12 -19.94 7.54
C LYS A 112 21.22 -21.32 6.85
N GLU A 113 20.52 -22.33 7.36
CA GLU A 113 20.51 -23.67 6.77
C GLU A 113 19.58 -23.77 5.54
N GLN A 114 18.73 -22.78 5.34
CA GLN A 114 17.74 -22.72 4.25
C GLN A 114 18.16 -21.75 3.15
N VAL A 115 19.10 -20.83 3.39
CA VAL A 115 19.57 -19.84 2.42
C VAL A 115 21.02 -20.12 2.00
N GLU A 116 21.35 -19.85 0.74
CA GLU A 116 22.69 -20.03 0.18
C GLU A 116 23.48 -18.72 0.07
N GLY A 117 22.83 -17.59 0.37
CA GLY A 117 23.44 -16.26 0.43
C GLY A 117 22.43 -15.20 0.89
N VAL A 118 22.94 -14.01 1.24
CA VAL A 118 22.14 -12.86 1.68
C VAL A 118 22.49 -11.64 0.85
N VAL A 119 21.47 -10.98 0.31
CA VAL A 119 21.58 -9.66 -0.32
C VAL A 119 21.13 -8.60 0.68
N VAL A 120 21.98 -7.60 0.93
CA VAL A 120 21.73 -6.49 1.84
C VAL A 120 21.63 -5.20 1.04
N VAL A 121 20.44 -4.59 1.01
CA VAL A 121 20.16 -3.41 0.18
C VAL A 121 20.28 -2.11 0.98
N GLY A 122 21.10 -1.18 0.50
CA GLY A 122 21.14 0.19 1.00
C GLY A 122 22.49 0.85 0.88
N GLY A 123 22.53 2.14 1.22
CA GLY A 123 23.71 2.99 1.05
C GLY A 123 24.99 2.38 1.64
N TYR A 124 26.11 2.42 0.90
CA TYR A 124 27.40 1.94 1.38
C TYR A 124 27.91 2.72 2.59
N HIS A 125 27.45 3.96 2.79
CA HIS A 125 27.79 4.80 3.95
C HIS A 125 26.80 4.69 5.12
N SER A 126 25.76 3.86 5.00
CA SER A 126 24.81 3.63 6.10
C SER A 126 25.40 2.67 7.12
N ALA A 127 25.70 3.18 8.31
CA ALA A 127 26.22 2.36 9.42
C ALA A 127 25.29 1.19 9.78
N ASN A 128 23.96 1.37 9.65
CA ASN A 128 23.00 0.30 9.88
C ASN A 128 23.08 -0.79 8.80
N THR A 129 23.11 -0.39 7.53
CA THR A 129 23.19 -1.32 6.40
C THR A 129 24.50 -2.12 6.44
N GLN A 130 25.63 -1.43 6.70
CA GLN A 130 26.93 -2.09 6.90
C GLN A 130 26.89 -3.08 8.06
N ARG A 131 26.18 -2.76 9.15
CA ARG A 131 26.05 -3.67 10.29
C ARG A 131 25.27 -4.94 9.92
N LEU A 132 24.19 -4.83 9.16
CA LEU A 132 23.42 -5.99 8.66
C LEU A 132 24.26 -6.89 7.77
N ALA A 133 25.04 -6.31 6.84
CA ALA A 133 25.98 -7.06 6.00
C ALA A 133 27.00 -7.82 6.86
N LYS A 134 27.65 -7.12 7.80
CA LYS A 134 28.62 -7.74 8.70
C LYS A 134 28.03 -8.87 9.55
N ILE A 135 26.79 -8.74 10.03
CA ILE A 135 26.12 -9.83 10.79
C ILE A 135 25.92 -11.07 9.92
N SER A 136 25.56 -10.88 8.65
CA SER A 136 25.38 -11.98 7.70
C SER A 136 26.70 -12.70 7.42
N GLU A 137 27.79 -11.94 7.25
CA GLU A 137 29.15 -12.46 7.11
C GLU A 137 29.65 -13.18 8.37
N GLU A 138 29.36 -12.64 9.56
CA GLU A 138 29.66 -13.26 10.87
C GLU A 138 28.94 -14.61 11.04
N GLN A 139 27.87 -14.88 10.31
CA GLN A 139 27.18 -16.17 10.25
C GLN A 139 27.68 -17.08 9.11
N HIS A 140 28.77 -16.71 8.45
CA HIS A 140 29.40 -17.43 7.33
C HIS A 140 28.51 -17.59 6.09
N LEU A 141 27.57 -16.67 5.86
CA LEU A 141 26.78 -16.63 4.64
C LEU A 141 27.46 -15.75 3.59
N PRO A 142 27.50 -16.19 2.31
CA PRO A 142 27.84 -15.30 1.20
C PRO A 142 26.96 -14.05 1.26
N THR A 143 27.57 -12.87 1.40
CA THR A 143 26.85 -11.62 1.63
C THR A 143 27.15 -10.64 0.49
N PHE A 144 26.08 -10.06 -0.08
CA PHE A 144 26.16 -9.10 -1.18
C PHE A 144 25.51 -7.79 -0.74
N HIS A 145 26.32 -6.81 -0.35
CA HIS A 145 25.85 -5.45 -0.07
C HIS A 145 25.76 -4.69 -1.41
N VAL A 146 24.54 -4.25 -1.76
CA VAL A 146 24.27 -3.51 -3.01
C VAL A 146 23.45 -2.24 -2.71
N GLU A 147 23.68 -1.17 -3.47
CA GLU A 147 22.80 0.01 -3.44
C GLU A 147 21.62 -0.14 -4.41
N THR A 148 21.82 -0.79 -5.55
CA THR A 148 20.81 -0.92 -6.62
C THR A 148 20.78 -2.31 -7.23
N GLU A 149 19.73 -2.61 -8.02
CA GLU A 149 19.61 -3.87 -8.77
C GLU A 149 20.74 -4.10 -9.78
N GLU A 150 21.40 -3.02 -10.24
CA GLU A 150 22.46 -3.07 -11.24
C GLU A 150 23.77 -3.67 -10.68
N GLU A 151 23.96 -3.62 -9.37
CA GLU A 151 25.16 -4.11 -8.67
C GLU A 151 25.07 -5.59 -8.30
N LEU A 152 23.93 -6.24 -8.58
CA LEU A 152 23.72 -7.64 -8.22
C LEU A 152 24.69 -8.57 -8.97
N PRO A 153 25.45 -9.45 -8.28
CA PRO A 153 26.37 -10.37 -8.91
C PRO A 153 25.60 -11.55 -9.54
N ARG A 154 25.10 -11.33 -10.76
CA ARG A 154 24.25 -12.26 -11.52
C ARG A 154 24.79 -13.69 -11.54
N GLU A 155 26.07 -13.88 -11.81
CA GLU A 155 26.68 -15.21 -11.90
C GLU A 155 26.64 -15.98 -10.57
N ALA A 156 26.89 -15.29 -9.45
CA ALA A 156 26.87 -15.89 -8.12
C ALA A 156 25.43 -16.24 -7.71
N LEU A 157 24.51 -15.28 -7.87
CA LEU A 157 23.11 -15.43 -7.50
C LEU A 157 22.39 -16.48 -8.35
N SER A 158 22.73 -16.60 -9.65
CA SER A 158 22.17 -17.62 -10.52
C SER A 158 22.40 -19.04 -10.00
N LYS A 159 23.48 -19.28 -9.25
CA LYS A 159 23.85 -20.59 -8.68
C LYS A 159 23.07 -20.92 -7.41
N MET A 160 22.39 -19.94 -6.81
CA MET A 160 21.65 -20.06 -5.56
C MET A 160 20.15 -20.29 -5.82
N LYS A 161 19.57 -21.28 -5.17
CA LYS A 161 18.14 -21.59 -5.11
C LYS A 161 17.40 -20.70 -4.12
N VAL A 162 17.98 -20.44 -2.95
CA VAL A 162 17.33 -19.64 -1.90
C VAL A 162 18.27 -18.52 -1.47
N ILE A 163 17.81 -17.29 -1.64
CA ILE A 163 18.57 -16.08 -1.35
C ILE A 163 17.79 -15.28 -0.29
N GLY A 164 18.44 -14.97 0.83
CA GLY A 164 17.90 -14.03 1.80
C GLY A 164 18.00 -12.61 1.28
N LEU A 165 16.99 -11.79 1.49
CA LEU A 165 16.99 -10.37 1.14
C LEU A 165 16.66 -9.56 2.38
N THR A 166 17.51 -8.58 2.70
CA THR A 166 17.27 -7.61 3.76
C THR A 166 17.69 -6.21 3.30
N ALA A 167 17.31 -5.19 4.06
CA ALA A 167 17.62 -3.81 3.72
C ALA A 167 17.82 -2.95 4.96
N GLY A 168 18.63 -1.91 4.84
CA GLY A 168 18.78 -0.91 5.89
C GLY A 168 17.48 -0.14 6.16
N ALA A 169 17.29 0.31 7.40
CA ALA A 169 16.11 1.08 7.81
C ALA A 169 15.86 2.35 6.97
N SER A 170 16.90 2.93 6.37
CA SER A 170 16.79 4.11 5.49
C SER A 170 16.58 3.77 4.01
N THR A 171 16.53 2.48 3.65
CA THR A 171 16.40 2.04 2.27
C THR A 171 14.93 2.07 1.87
N PRO A 172 14.55 2.80 0.80
CA PRO A 172 13.16 2.89 0.39
C PRO A 172 12.68 1.55 -0.20
N HIS A 173 11.42 1.19 0.07
CA HIS A 173 10.89 -0.12 -0.31
C HIS A 173 10.81 -0.35 -1.82
N TRP A 174 10.64 0.70 -2.64
CA TRP A 174 10.66 0.57 -4.09
C TRP A 174 12.01 0.00 -4.58
N LEU A 175 13.11 0.36 -3.92
CA LEU A 175 14.46 -0.11 -4.23
C LEU A 175 14.64 -1.56 -3.80
N ILE A 176 14.13 -1.92 -2.61
CA ILE A 176 14.09 -3.33 -2.14
C ILE A 176 13.31 -4.19 -3.15
N LYS A 177 12.18 -3.68 -3.65
CA LYS A 177 11.33 -4.38 -4.63
C LYS A 177 12.02 -4.52 -5.98
N SER A 178 12.74 -3.49 -6.46
CA SER A 178 13.55 -3.57 -7.69
C SER A 178 14.62 -4.65 -7.58
N VAL A 179 15.38 -4.66 -6.48
CA VAL A 179 16.41 -5.69 -6.22
C VAL A 179 15.79 -7.09 -6.14
N MET A 180 14.69 -7.25 -5.42
CA MET A 180 13.96 -8.53 -5.32
C MET A 180 13.55 -9.04 -6.71
N GLN A 181 12.99 -8.17 -7.55
CA GLN A 181 12.55 -8.53 -8.91
C GLN A 181 13.71 -8.92 -9.82
N GLU A 182 14.86 -8.28 -9.66
CA GLU A 182 16.06 -8.63 -10.44
C GLU A 182 16.62 -9.99 -9.99
N ILE A 183 16.65 -10.28 -8.68
CA ILE A 183 16.99 -11.60 -8.16
C ILE A 183 16.06 -12.68 -8.72
N GLU A 184 14.74 -12.45 -8.70
CA GLU A 184 13.75 -13.37 -9.30
C GLU A 184 14.01 -13.59 -10.80
N THR A 185 14.42 -12.54 -11.52
CA THR A 185 14.73 -12.59 -12.95
C THR A 185 15.97 -13.43 -13.21
N ILE A 186 17.04 -13.23 -12.44
CA ILE A 186 18.28 -14.03 -12.50
C ILE A 186 18.00 -15.51 -12.22
N GLN A 187 17.16 -15.82 -11.23
CA GLN A 187 16.80 -17.21 -10.91
C GLN A 187 15.91 -17.86 -11.98
N ALA A 188 15.05 -17.08 -12.64
CA ALA A 188 14.14 -17.57 -13.67
C ALA A 188 14.84 -18.06 -14.95
N GLU A 189 16.11 -17.71 -15.18
CA GLU A 189 16.91 -18.18 -16.33
C GLU A 189 17.21 -19.69 -16.29
N LYS A 190 17.12 -20.33 -15.11
CA LYS A 190 17.33 -21.78 -14.93
C LYS A 190 16.08 -22.63 -15.01
N GLU A 191 14.90 -22.00 -15.10
CA GLU A 191 13.65 -22.73 -15.11
C GLU A 191 13.46 -23.48 -16.42
N ALA A 192 12.75 -24.61 -16.38
CA ALA A 192 12.37 -25.32 -17.58
C ALA A 192 11.67 -24.33 -18.55
N PRO A 193 11.95 -24.36 -19.87
CA PRO A 193 11.44 -23.37 -20.82
C PRO A 193 9.92 -23.19 -20.76
N PHE A 194 9.19 -24.28 -20.46
CA PHE A 194 7.76 -24.26 -20.24
C PHE A 194 7.35 -23.42 -19.01
N VAL A 195 7.98 -23.64 -17.85
CA VAL A 195 7.68 -22.90 -16.60
C VAL A 195 7.99 -21.42 -16.77
N HIS A 196 9.14 -21.11 -17.38
CA HIS A 196 9.52 -19.74 -17.71
C HIS A 196 8.49 -19.08 -18.64
N GLY A 197 8.03 -19.79 -19.68
CA GLY A 197 6.98 -19.32 -20.59
C GLY A 197 5.66 -19.01 -19.88
N VAL A 198 5.23 -19.88 -18.97
CA VAL A 198 4.00 -19.69 -18.16
C VAL A 198 4.14 -18.47 -17.26
N LYS A 199 5.23 -18.34 -16.50
CA LYS A 199 5.48 -17.17 -15.62
C LYS A 199 5.55 -15.86 -16.40
N ARG A 200 6.23 -15.86 -17.55
CA ARG A 200 6.32 -14.68 -18.42
C ARG A 200 4.95 -14.26 -18.93
N THR A 201 4.13 -15.23 -19.35
CA THR A 201 2.76 -14.98 -19.82
C THR A 201 1.90 -14.42 -18.69
N PHE A 202 1.96 -15.04 -17.51
CA PHE A 202 1.25 -14.57 -16.32
C PHE A 202 1.62 -13.14 -15.94
N ARG A 203 2.93 -12.83 -15.89
CA ARG A 203 3.44 -11.48 -15.64
C ARG A 203 2.94 -10.48 -16.69
N PHE A 204 2.97 -10.86 -17.96
CA PHE A 204 2.44 -10.01 -19.03
C PHE A 204 0.94 -9.72 -18.86
N LEU A 205 0.14 -10.75 -18.57
CA LEU A 205 -1.32 -10.61 -18.37
C LEU A 205 -1.66 -9.68 -17.21
N LEU A 206 -0.93 -9.76 -16.10
CA LEU A 206 -1.13 -8.88 -14.94
C LEU A 206 -0.67 -7.45 -15.24
N LEU A 207 0.54 -7.26 -15.76
CA LEU A 207 1.09 -5.92 -16.01
C LEU A 207 0.37 -5.15 -17.13
N SER A 208 -0.23 -5.86 -18.09
CA SER A 208 -1.08 -5.28 -19.14
C SER A 208 -2.51 -4.98 -18.69
N ASN A 209 -2.93 -5.39 -17.49
CA ASN A 209 -4.32 -5.40 -17.01
C ASN A 209 -5.27 -6.35 -17.77
N LEU A 210 -4.76 -7.26 -18.61
CA LEU A 210 -5.57 -8.29 -19.25
C LEU A 210 -6.17 -9.27 -18.22
N ALA A 211 -5.40 -9.64 -17.19
CA ALA A 211 -5.91 -10.49 -16.11
C ALA A 211 -7.12 -9.87 -15.40
N ALA A 212 -7.08 -8.55 -15.14
CA ALA A 212 -8.21 -7.81 -14.57
C ALA A 212 -9.43 -7.78 -15.50
N ALA A 213 -9.20 -7.68 -16.82
CA ALA A 213 -10.28 -7.73 -17.82
C ALA A 213 -10.97 -9.11 -17.85
N VAL A 214 -10.19 -10.20 -17.83
CA VAL A 214 -10.74 -11.57 -17.79
C VAL A 214 -11.42 -11.83 -16.44
N GLY A 215 -10.85 -11.33 -15.33
CA GLY A 215 -11.49 -11.33 -14.02
C GLY A 215 -12.84 -10.60 -14.03
N ALA A 216 -12.90 -9.42 -14.65
CA ALA A 216 -14.14 -8.65 -14.82
C ALA A 216 -15.18 -9.38 -15.68
N PHE A 217 -14.76 -10.01 -16.78
CA PHE A 217 -15.64 -10.87 -17.59
C PHE A 217 -16.27 -11.97 -16.73
N SER A 218 -15.42 -12.75 -16.06
CA SER A 218 -15.81 -13.88 -15.23
C SER A 218 -16.76 -13.46 -14.11
N PHE A 219 -16.43 -12.37 -13.42
CA PHE A 219 -17.24 -11.86 -12.32
C PHE A 219 -18.56 -11.26 -12.78
N ALA A 220 -18.59 -10.56 -13.93
CA ALA A 220 -19.82 -10.07 -14.54
C ALA A 220 -20.75 -11.22 -14.95
N PHE A 221 -20.19 -12.32 -15.47
CA PHE A 221 -20.96 -13.52 -15.79
C PHE A 221 -21.59 -14.14 -14.53
N ALA A 222 -20.82 -14.21 -13.44
CA ALA A 222 -21.36 -14.61 -12.14
C ALA A 222 -22.45 -13.66 -11.63
N ALA A 223 -22.25 -12.34 -11.76
CA ALA A 223 -23.21 -11.32 -11.34
C ALA A 223 -24.55 -11.41 -12.09
N LEU A 224 -24.53 -11.69 -13.41
CA LEU A 224 -25.75 -11.93 -14.19
C LEU A 224 -26.49 -13.17 -13.70
N ARG A 225 -25.75 -14.24 -13.38
CA ARG A 225 -26.37 -15.45 -12.83
C ARG A 225 -26.96 -15.21 -11.44
N LEU A 226 -26.29 -14.42 -10.60
CA LEU A 226 -26.76 -14.05 -9.28
C LEU A 226 -28.02 -13.17 -9.34
N SER A 227 -28.08 -12.24 -10.28
CA SER A 227 -29.24 -11.35 -10.42
C SER A 227 -30.48 -12.05 -10.96
N GLY A 228 -30.36 -13.31 -11.40
CA GLY A 228 -31.46 -14.09 -11.98
C GLY A 228 -31.84 -13.67 -13.40
N GLY A 229 -30.99 -12.88 -14.06
CA GLY A 229 -31.17 -12.42 -15.44
C GLY A 229 -30.82 -13.46 -16.49
N THR A 230 -30.92 -13.08 -17.77
CA THR A 230 -30.41 -13.90 -18.88
C THR A 230 -28.89 -13.89 -18.87
N THR A 231 -28.27 -15.02 -19.19
CA THR A 231 -26.81 -15.20 -19.20
C THR A 231 -26.23 -14.86 -20.57
N ASP A 232 -26.58 -13.68 -21.09
CA ASP A 232 -26.01 -13.19 -22.35
C ASP A 232 -24.54 -12.79 -22.12
N LEU A 233 -23.65 -13.27 -22.99
CA LEU A 233 -22.22 -13.03 -22.93
C LEU A 233 -21.83 -11.62 -23.41
N ILE A 234 -22.76 -10.86 -24.00
CA ILE A 234 -22.53 -9.47 -24.42
C ILE A 234 -22.23 -8.59 -23.19
N PHE A 235 -22.94 -8.74 -22.06
CA PHE A 235 -22.72 -7.92 -20.86
C PHE A 235 -21.37 -8.19 -20.17
N PRO A 236 -20.95 -9.45 -19.93
CA PRO A 236 -19.61 -9.75 -19.44
C PRO A 236 -18.51 -9.25 -20.37
N LEU A 237 -18.70 -9.32 -21.69
CA LEU A 237 -17.75 -8.79 -22.66
C LEU A 237 -17.64 -7.27 -22.57
N MET A 238 -18.76 -6.55 -22.49
CA MET A 238 -18.76 -5.09 -22.28
C MET A 238 -18.05 -4.72 -20.97
N ALA A 239 -18.27 -5.49 -19.90
CA ALA A 239 -17.61 -5.28 -18.61
C ALA A 239 -16.09 -5.44 -18.71
N ALA A 240 -15.63 -6.52 -19.35
CA ALA A 240 -14.20 -6.78 -19.56
C ALA A 240 -13.52 -5.65 -20.34
N LEU A 241 -14.14 -5.22 -21.45
CA LEU A 241 -13.61 -4.18 -22.32
C LEU A 241 -13.57 -2.81 -21.63
N TYR A 242 -14.64 -2.46 -20.91
CA TYR A 242 -14.70 -1.20 -20.16
C TYR A 242 -13.65 -1.16 -19.05
N ILE A 243 -13.58 -2.21 -18.21
CA ILE A 243 -12.64 -2.27 -17.09
C ILE A 243 -11.19 -2.25 -17.60
N TYR A 244 -10.88 -2.98 -18.68
CA TYR A 244 -9.58 -2.92 -19.33
C TYR A 244 -9.24 -1.49 -19.78
N ALA A 245 -10.13 -0.85 -20.54
CA ALA A 245 -9.93 0.50 -21.03
C ALA A 245 -9.72 1.51 -19.90
N MET A 246 -10.55 1.48 -18.87
CA MET A 246 -10.45 2.40 -17.73
C MET A 246 -9.14 2.19 -16.96
N HIS A 247 -8.72 0.94 -16.72
CA HIS A 247 -7.43 0.68 -16.05
C HIS A 247 -6.24 1.18 -16.87
N VAL A 248 -6.27 1.03 -18.20
CA VAL A 248 -5.23 1.54 -19.11
C VAL A 248 -5.21 3.08 -19.08
N PHE A 249 -6.35 3.74 -19.31
CA PHE A 249 -6.40 5.20 -19.43
C PHE A 249 -6.18 5.93 -18.11
N ASN A 250 -6.81 5.49 -17.01
CA ASN A 250 -6.63 6.13 -15.70
C ASN A 250 -5.17 6.17 -15.29
N ARG A 251 -4.39 5.17 -15.68
CA ARG A 251 -2.98 5.08 -15.38
C ARG A 251 -2.11 6.00 -16.22
N PHE A 252 -2.40 6.17 -17.51
CA PHE A 252 -1.71 7.15 -18.35
C PHE A 252 -2.06 8.60 -18.02
N LEU A 253 -3.21 8.84 -17.39
CA LEU A 253 -3.63 10.15 -16.87
C LEU A 253 -3.00 10.45 -15.50
N ASP A 254 -2.39 9.47 -14.82
CA ASP A 254 -1.68 9.61 -13.53
C ASP A 254 -0.16 9.73 -13.65
N LYS A 255 0.29 10.69 -14.47
CA LYS A 255 1.72 10.87 -14.81
C LYS A 255 2.65 11.26 -13.64
N GLY A 256 2.14 11.72 -12.50
CA GLY A 256 2.97 12.27 -11.41
C GLY A 256 3.52 11.26 -10.41
N ALA A 257 2.92 10.07 -10.30
CA ALA A 257 3.12 9.17 -9.14
C ALA A 257 3.55 7.74 -9.50
N ALA A 258 3.43 7.37 -10.79
CA ALA A 258 3.50 5.97 -11.22
C ALA A 258 4.87 5.30 -11.03
N SER A 259 5.97 6.07 -11.04
CA SER A 259 7.34 5.55 -10.86
C SER A 259 7.61 5.05 -9.44
N TYR A 260 6.99 5.66 -8.42
CA TYR A 260 7.25 5.35 -7.02
C TYR A 260 6.37 4.22 -6.46
N HIS A 261 5.22 3.95 -7.09
CA HIS A 261 4.26 2.95 -6.59
C HIS A 261 4.61 1.52 -6.99
N ASP A 262 5.10 1.33 -8.23
CA ASP A 262 5.41 0.00 -8.76
C ASP A 262 6.39 0.06 -9.95
N PRO A 263 7.71 -0.06 -9.72
CA PRO A 263 8.74 0.15 -10.74
C PRO A 263 8.60 -0.81 -11.92
N ALA A 264 8.38 -2.12 -11.69
CA ALA A 264 8.16 -3.09 -12.76
C ALA A 264 7.05 -2.69 -13.73
N ARG A 265 5.94 -2.19 -13.19
CA ARG A 265 4.78 -1.81 -13.99
C ARG A 265 5.00 -0.48 -14.71
N ALA A 266 5.72 0.47 -14.09
CA ALA A 266 6.13 1.70 -14.74
C ALA A 266 7.06 1.43 -15.94
N THR A 267 8.04 0.55 -15.78
CA THR A 267 8.94 0.11 -16.86
C THR A 267 8.16 -0.57 -17.98
N PHE A 268 7.30 -1.55 -17.65
CA PHE A 268 6.45 -2.23 -18.63
C PHE A 268 5.57 -1.25 -19.41
N GLN A 269 4.95 -0.29 -18.74
CA GLN A 269 4.07 0.69 -19.39
C GLN A 269 4.81 1.65 -20.29
N THR A 270 6.04 2.02 -19.92
CA THR A 270 6.89 2.87 -20.76
C THR A 270 7.30 2.10 -22.02
N GLN A 271 7.65 0.83 -21.87
CA GLN A 271 8.03 -0.05 -22.98
C GLN A 271 6.87 -0.33 -23.95
N TYR A 272 5.66 -0.61 -23.45
CA TYR A 272 4.49 -1.00 -24.27
C TYR A 272 3.44 0.10 -24.43
N LYS A 273 3.81 1.37 -24.20
CA LYS A 273 2.89 2.51 -24.13
C LYS A 273 1.92 2.61 -25.32
N SER A 274 2.46 2.59 -26.54
CA SER A 274 1.67 2.74 -27.77
C SER A 274 0.68 1.59 -27.95
N LEU A 275 1.14 0.36 -27.72
CA LEU A 275 0.31 -0.84 -27.81
C LEU A 275 -0.84 -0.80 -26.80
N LEU A 276 -0.55 -0.46 -25.54
CA LEU A 276 -1.57 -0.41 -24.48
C LEU A 276 -2.65 0.65 -24.79
N ILE A 277 -2.24 1.85 -25.21
CA ILE A 277 -3.19 2.92 -25.59
C ILE A 277 -4.05 2.48 -26.80
N LEU A 278 -3.44 1.88 -27.82
CA LEU A 278 -4.17 1.38 -28.99
C LEU A 278 -5.20 0.33 -28.60
N MET A 279 -4.81 -0.67 -27.79
CA MET A 279 -5.71 -1.71 -27.30
C MET A 279 -6.82 -1.15 -26.40
N GLY A 280 -6.50 -0.18 -25.54
CA GLY A 280 -7.48 0.51 -24.69
C GLY A 280 -8.53 1.26 -25.52
N SER A 281 -8.10 2.01 -26.54
CA SER A 281 -9.00 2.70 -27.47
C SER A 281 -9.88 1.72 -28.25
N PHE A 282 -9.30 0.61 -28.70
CA PHE A 282 -10.05 -0.43 -29.40
C PHE A 282 -11.09 -1.09 -28.50
N ALA A 283 -10.75 -1.35 -27.22
CA ALA A 283 -11.68 -1.87 -26.22
C ALA A 283 -12.86 -0.93 -25.98
N VAL A 284 -12.63 0.39 -25.86
CA VAL A 284 -13.72 1.38 -25.78
C VAL A 284 -14.61 1.34 -27.02
N GLY A 285 -13.99 1.34 -28.21
CA GLY A 285 -14.72 1.28 -29.48
C GLY A 285 -15.63 0.06 -29.58
N ILE A 286 -15.10 -1.14 -29.31
CA ILE A 286 -15.90 -2.38 -29.31
C ILE A 286 -17.00 -2.32 -28.25
N SER A 287 -16.68 -1.89 -27.03
CA SER A 287 -17.66 -1.85 -25.94
C SER A 287 -18.84 -0.93 -26.28
N LEU A 288 -18.57 0.23 -26.91
CA LEU A 288 -19.61 1.15 -27.39
C LEU A 288 -20.43 0.56 -28.54
N ILE A 289 -19.79 -0.14 -29.49
CA ILE A 289 -20.51 -0.83 -30.58
C ILE A 289 -21.45 -1.90 -30.01
N LEU A 290 -20.98 -2.71 -29.06
CA LEU A 290 -21.81 -3.71 -28.37
C LEU A 290 -22.97 -3.06 -27.61
N GLY A 291 -22.69 -1.95 -26.92
CA GLY A 291 -23.72 -1.16 -26.24
C GLY A 291 -24.80 -0.67 -27.21
N PHE A 292 -24.39 -0.17 -28.39
CA PHE A 292 -25.31 0.29 -29.44
C PHE A 292 -26.16 -0.84 -30.00
N ILE A 293 -25.56 -2.02 -30.28
CA ILE A 293 -26.27 -3.20 -30.77
C ILE A 293 -27.29 -3.71 -29.74
N THR A 294 -26.95 -3.63 -28.45
CA THR A 294 -27.82 -4.06 -27.35
C THR A 294 -29.00 -3.09 -27.15
N GLY A 295 -28.78 -1.78 -27.33
CA GLY A 295 -29.82 -0.77 -27.29
C GLY A 295 -29.33 0.62 -26.89
N VAL A 296 -30.11 1.64 -27.24
CA VAL A 296 -29.75 3.06 -27.01
C VAL A 296 -29.53 3.37 -25.52
N GLY A 297 -30.32 2.79 -24.63
CA GLY A 297 -30.15 2.98 -23.18
C GLY A 297 -28.79 2.47 -22.69
N THR A 298 -28.44 1.24 -23.08
CA THR A 298 -27.13 0.62 -22.78
C THR A 298 -25.98 1.44 -23.33
N PHE A 299 -26.07 1.88 -24.59
CA PHE A 299 -25.08 2.74 -25.24
C PHE A 299 -24.85 4.05 -24.48
N MET A 300 -25.93 4.78 -24.17
CA MET A 300 -25.84 6.08 -23.47
C MET A 300 -25.28 5.93 -22.06
N THR A 301 -25.66 4.87 -21.34
CA THR A 301 -25.07 4.55 -20.03
C THR A 301 -23.57 4.27 -20.15
N LEU A 302 -23.13 3.50 -21.14
CA LEU A 302 -21.71 3.20 -21.34
C LEU A 302 -20.90 4.46 -21.70
N VAL A 303 -21.44 5.34 -22.55
CA VAL A 303 -20.84 6.64 -22.85
C VAL A 303 -20.68 7.46 -21.58
N GLY A 304 -21.75 7.56 -20.77
CA GLY A 304 -21.73 8.28 -19.50
C GLY A 304 -20.68 7.74 -18.53
N LEU A 305 -20.59 6.41 -18.37
CA LEU A 305 -19.59 5.76 -17.51
C LEU A 305 -18.16 5.95 -18.02
N THR A 306 -17.96 5.97 -19.34
CA THR A 306 -16.64 6.21 -19.94
C THR A 306 -16.19 7.65 -19.72
N LEU A 307 -17.09 8.62 -19.93
CA LEU A 307 -16.83 10.04 -19.65
C LEU A 307 -16.56 10.27 -18.17
N LEU A 308 -17.37 9.69 -17.28
CA LEU A 308 -17.18 9.81 -15.83
C LEU A 308 -15.82 9.26 -15.39
N GLY A 309 -15.41 8.10 -15.91
CA GLY A 309 -14.11 7.50 -15.61
C GLY A 309 -12.93 8.38 -16.03
N VAL A 310 -13.02 9.01 -17.21
CA VAL A 310 -11.99 9.94 -17.71
C VAL A 310 -11.98 11.24 -16.89
N VAL A 311 -13.14 11.87 -16.69
CA VAL A 311 -13.29 13.13 -15.92
C VAL A 311 -12.76 12.97 -14.49
N TYR A 312 -13.01 11.83 -13.86
CA TYR A 312 -12.53 11.50 -12.52
C TYR A 312 -10.99 11.55 -12.40
N SER A 313 -10.29 11.28 -13.49
CA SER A 313 -8.83 11.24 -13.55
C SER A 313 -8.18 12.55 -14.00
N ILE A 314 -8.95 13.50 -14.53
CA ILE A 314 -8.46 14.79 -15.02
C ILE A 314 -8.37 15.80 -13.85
N PRO A 315 -7.29 16.61 -13.79
CA PRO A 315 -7.23 17.73 -12.85
C PRO A 315 -8.32 18.76 -13.17
N LEU A 316 -9.23 19.01 -12.23
CA LEU A 316 -10.32 19.98 -12.38
C LEU A 316 -9.84 21.43 -12.25
N ILE A 317 -8.68 21.64 -11.62
CA ILE A 317 -8.09 22.94 -11.38
C ILE A 317 -6.79 23.05 -12.19
N PRO A 318 -6.64 24.07 -13.06
CA PRO A 318 -5.41 24.27 -13.82
C PRO A 318 -4.22 24.65 -12.93
N GLU A 319 -3.01 24.18 -13.28
CA GLU A 319 -1.76 24.31 -12.51
C GLU A 319 -1.35 25.77 -12.18
N GLY A 320 -1.97 26.78 -12.79
CA GLY A 320 -1.72 28.21 -12.55
C GLY A 320 -2.54 28.86 -11.43
N ALA A 321 -3.55 28.17 -10.87
CA ALA A 321 -4.31 28.67 -9.72
C ALA A 321 -3.56 28.31 -8.43
N GLY A 322 -2.74 29.25 -7.94
CA GLY A 322 -1.71 29.02 -6.91
C GLY A 322 -2.11 28.14 -5.73
N ASN A 323 -1.13 27.35 -5.24
CA ASN A 323 -0.97 26.43 -4.08
C ASN A 323 -1.99 26.36 -2.91
N ARG A 324 -3.21 26.87 -3.03
CA ARG A 324 -4.22 26.89 -1.95
C ARG A 324 -5.13 25.67 -1.93
N HIS A 325 -5.11 24.80 -2.96
CA HIS A 325 -6.03 23.68 -3.05
C HIS A 325 -5.30 22.33 -2.96
N ARG A 326 -5.55 21.61 -1.86
CA ARG A 326 -4.98 20.28 -1.54
C ARG A 326 -5.52 19.15 -2.42
N PHE A 327 -6.61 19.37 -3.15
CA PHE A 327 -7.27 18.37 -4.00
C PHE A 327 -7.42 18.94 -5.41
N VAL A 328 -6.68 18.36 -6.37
CA VAL A 328 -6.65 18.83 -7.77
C VAL A 328 -7.53 17.94 -8.65
N LYS A 329 -7.64 16.65 -8.31
CA LYS A 329 -8.49 15.65 -8.95
C LYS A 329 -9.53 15.14 -7.95
N ILE A 330 -10.69 14.67 -8.45
CA ILE A 330 -11.74 14.07 -7.59
C ILE A 330 -11.20 12.85 -6.83
N LYS A 331 -10.25 12.13 -7.45
CA LYS A 331 -9.59 10.96 -6.84
C LYS A 331 -8.59 11.25 -5.74
N ASP A 332 -8.23 12.51 -5.53
CA ASP A 332 -7.31 12.90 -4.47
C ASP A 332 -8.03 12.95 -3.10
N ILE A 333 -9.36 12.85 -3.08
CA ILE A 333 -10.16 12.79 -1.86
C ILE A 333 -9.91 11.43 -1.15
N PRO A 334 -9.69 11.41 0.18
CA PRO A 334 -9.42 10.17 0.89
C PRO A 334 -10.49 9.11 0.69
N GLY A 335 -10.08 7.94 0.21
CA GLY A 335 -10.97 6.78 -0.02
C GLY A 335 -11.90 6.90 -1.22
N SER A 336 -11.95 8.05 -1.91
CA SER A 336 -12.81 8.23 -3.09
C SER A 336 -12.37 7.31 -4.22
N ARG A 337 -11.06 7.14 -4.44
CA ARG A 337 -10.51 6.26 -5.49
C ARG A 337 -11.05 4.84 -5.40
N SER A 338 -10.88 4.17 -4.26
CA SER A 338 -11.34 2.79 -4.10
C SER A 338 -12.87 2.70 -4.17
N LEU A 339 -13.60 3.71 -3.68
CA LEU A 339 -15.05 3.77 -3.71
C LEU A 339 -15.58 3.92 -5.15
N SER A 340 -15.03 4.87 -5.91
CA SER A 340 -15.38 5.12 -7.31
C SER A 340 -15.05 3.92 -8.20
N GLU A 341 -13.90 3.26 -7.97
CA GLU A 341 -13.57 2.00 -8.63
C GLU A 341 -14.66 0.95 -8.35
N ALA A 342 -15.05 0.74 -7.10
CA ALA A 342 -16.08 -0.25 -6.75
C ALA A 342 -17.46 0.07 -7.37
N LEU A 343 -17.86 1.34 -7.37
CA LEU A 343 -19.11 1.80 -7.98
C LEU A 343 -19.11 1.62 -9.51
N ALA A 344 -17.97 1.82 -10.17
CA ALA A 344 -17.86 1.57 -11.61
C ALA A 344 -18.10 0.09 -11.95
N TRP A 345 -17.58 -0.83 -11.13
CA TRP A 345 -17.85 -2.27 -11.29
C TRP A 345 -19.34 -2.58 -11.14
N VAL A 346 -20.02 -2.02 -10.13
CA VAL A 346 -21.47 -2.17 -9.95
C VAL A 346 -22.24 -1.60 -11.13
N ALA A 347 -21.87 -0.42 -11.61
CA ALA A 347 -22.56 0.23 -12.72
C ALA A 347 -22.49 -0.61 -13.99
N VAL A 348 -21.33 -1.19 -14.29
CA VAL A 348 -21.13 -1.94 -15.52
C VAL A 348 -21.68 -3.37 -15.41
N MET A 349 -21.59 -4.02 -14.25
CA MET A 349 -22.01 -5.41 -14.07
C MET A 349 -23.47 -5.57 -13.68
N VAL A 350 -24.07 -4.57 -13.02
CA VAL A 350 -25.42 -4.65 -12.48
C VAL A 350 -26.35 -3.61 -13.11
N LEU A 351 -25.93 -2.34 -13.20
CA LEU A 351 -26.82 -1.31 -13.76
C LEU A 351 -26.99 -1.43 -15.28
N LEU A 352 -25.92 -1.75 -16.00
CA LEU A 352 -25.95 -1.81 -17.46
C LEU A 352 -26.92 -2.90 -18.00
N PRO A 353 -26.96 -4.14 -17.45
CA PRO A 353 -28.00 -5.11 -17.79
C PRO A 353 -29.43 -4.66 -17.47
N LEU A 354 -29.66 -3.86 -16.43
CA LEU A 354 -31.01 -3.36 -16.08
C LEU A 354 -31.60 -2.51 -17.21
N PHE A 355 -30.79 -1.68 -17.87
CA PHE A 355 -31.25 -0.81 -18.96
C PHE A 355 -31.65 -1.58 -20.23
N SER A 356 -31.26 -2.84 -20.35
CA SER A 356 -31.64 -3.71 -21.46
C SER A 356 -32.88 -4.57 -21.18
N GLY A 357 -33.42 -4.54 -19.96
CA GLY A 357 -34.49 -5.43 -19.52
C GLY A 357 -34.04 -6.85 -19.17
N SER A 358 -32.73 -7.11 -19.11
CA SER A 358 -32.09 -8.41 -18.85
C SER A 358 -32.03 -8.79 -17.36
N SER A 359 -32.88 -8.23 -16.50
CA SER A 359 -32.75 -8.34 -15.04
C SER A 359 -33.77 -9.28 -14.40
N GLY A 360 -33.33 -10.07 -13.42
CA GLY A 360 -34.21 -10.84 -12.55
C GLY A 360 -34.90 -9.97 -11.47
N PRO A 361 -35.39 -10.59 -10.38
CA PRO A 361 -36.14 -9.88 -9.34
C PRO A 361 -35.34 -8.73 -8.72
N VAL A 362 -36.02 -7.62 -8.42
CA VAL A 362 -35.40 -6.40 -7.87
C VAL A 362 -34.53 -6.71 -6.64
N LEU A 363 -35.02 -7.57 -5.75
CA LEU A 363 -34.27 -7.95 -4.55
C LEU A 363 -33.00 -8.73 -4.87
N SER A 364 -33.03 -9.64 -5.84
CA SER A 364 -31.86 -10.38 -6.32
C SER A 364 -30.83 -9.45 -6.95
N VAL A 365 -31.28 -8.46 -7.72
CA VAL A 365 -30.43 -7.40 -8.29
C VAL A 365 -29.76 -6.56 -7.21
N LEU A 366 -30.51 -6.15 -6.17
CA LEU A 366 -29.97 -5.35 -5.06
C LEU A 366 -28.92 -6.13 -4.25
N VAL A 367 -29.20 -7.39 -3.92
CA VAL A 367 -28.22 -8.25 -3.24
C VAL A 367 -26.98 -8.44 -4.11
N THR A 368 -27.15 -8.65 -5.41
CA THR A 368 -26.04 -8.76 -6.37
C THR A 368 -25.21 -7.47 -6.40
N ALA A 369 -25.84 -6.30 -6.40
CA ALA A 369 -25.15 -5.01 -6.35
C ALA A 369 -24.28 -4.87 -5.10
N ILE A 370 -24.79 -5.27 -3.93
CA ILE A 370 -24.04 -5.25 -2.66
C ILE A 370 -22.86 -6.22 -2.73
N VAL A 371 -23.06 -7.43 -3.26
CA VAL A 371 -21.98 -8.42 -3.39
C VAL A 371 -20.90 -7.93 -4.35
N VAL A 372 -21.28 -7.44 -5.54
CA VAL A 372 -20.35 -6.89 -6.52
C VAL A 372 -19.57 -5.72 -5.92
N PHE A 373 -20.25 -4.81 -5.21
CA PHE A 373 -19.62 -3.69 -4.52
C PHE A 373 -18.60 -4.16 -3.47
N SER A 374 -18.99 -5.08 -2.57
CA SER A 374 -18.11 -5.57 -1.51
C SER A 374 -16.84 -6.22 -2.07
N PHE A 375 -16.96 -7.05 -3.11
CA PHE A 375 -15.83 -7.68 -3.77
C PHE A 375 -14.91 -6.66 -4.45
N SER A 376 -15.48 -5.79 -5.29
CA SER A 376 -14.71 -4.80 -6.04
C SER A 376 -14.05 -3.77 -5.11
N TYR A 377 -14.72 -3.40 -4.01
CA TYR A 377 -14.18 -2.48 -3.01
C TYR A 377 -13.04 -3.12 -2.21
N ALA A 378 -13.18 -4.39 -1.81
CA ALA A 378 -12.11 -5.13 -1.14
C ALA A 378 -10.88 -5.33 -2.05
N ARG A 379 -11.08 -5.61 -3.34
CA ARG A 379 -10.01 -5.62 -4.35
C ARG A 379 -9.31 -4.26 -4.44
N ALA A 380 -10.07 -3.18 -4.58
CA ALA A 380 -9.51 -1.84 -4.72
C ALA A 380 -8.69 -1.44 -3.49
N VAL A 381 -9.16 -1.76 -2.28
CA VAL A 381 -8.41 -1.47 -1.05
C VAL A 381 -7.19 -2.35 -0.86
N LEU A 382 -7.23 -3.63 -1.24
CA LEU A 382 -6.02 -4.47 -1.28
C LEU A 382 -4.95 -3.84 -2.18
N PHE A 383 -5.32 -3.34 -3.34
CA PHE A 383 -4.36 -2.66 -4.22
C PHE A 383 -3.87 -1.33 -3.66
N SER A 384 -4.71 -0.58 -2.94
CA SER A 384 -4.25 0.60 -2.19
C SER A 384 -3.28 0.22 -1.06
N LEU A 385 -3.50 -0.91 -0.38
CA LEU A 385 -2.56 -1.43 0.62
C LEU A 385 -1.21 -1.81 -0.01
N PHE A 386 -1.22 -2.44 -1.19
CA PHE A 386 0.03 -2.79 -1.89
C PHE A 386 0.85 -1.57 -2.33
N GLN A 387 0.22 -0.39 -2.42
CA GLN A 387 0.84 0.86 -2.87
C GLN A 387 1.04 1.87 -1.72
N LEU A 388 0.81 1.47 -0.46
CA LEU A 388 0.77 2.36 0.69
C LEU A 388 1.99 3.29 0.80
N GLN A 389 3.20 2.74 0.66
CA GLN A 389 4.42 3.54 0.76
C GLN A 389 4.61 4.50 -0.42
N GLY A 390 4.24 4.09 -1.63
CA GLY A 390 4.27 4.98 -2.81
C GLY A 390 3.30 6.14 -2.63
N ASP A 391 2.08 5.85 -2.17
CA ASP A 391 1.06 6.84 -1.88
C ASP A 391 1.52 7.83 -0.79
N LEU A 392 2.16 7.34 0.28
CA LEU A 392 2.77 8.17 1.32
C LEU A 392 3.89 9.08 0.79
N MET A 393 4.72 8.60 -0.14
CA MET A 393 5.81 9.40 -0.73
C MET A 393 5.29 10.53 -1.62
N VAL A 394 4.20 10.29 -2.35
CA VAL A 394 3.58 11.26 -3.25
C VAL A 394 2.62 12.19 -2.50
N GLY A 395 2.22 11.83 -1.28
CA GLY A 395 1.29 12.59 -0.46
C GLY A 395 -0.17 12.39 -0.86
N THR A 396 -0.51 11.25 -1.48
CA THR A 396 -1.89 10.89 -1.78
C THR A 396 -2.56 10.37 -0.51
N GLU A 397 -3.76 10.86 -0.22
CA GLU A 397 -4.52 10.40 0.94
C GLU A 397 -5.37 9.18 0.53
N THR A 398 -5.02 8.00 1.02
CA THR A 398 -5.82 6.78 0.82
C THR A 398 -6.50 6.34 2.11
N LEU A 399 -7.50 5.45 2.00
CA LEU A 399 -8.18 4.92 3.18
C LEU A 399 -7.21 4.20 4.14
N PRO A 400 -6.27 3.35 3.67
CA PRO A 400 -5.20 2.81 4.50
C PRO A 400 -4.35 3.85 5.24
N ILE A 401 -4.07 5.00 4.63
CA ILE A 401 -3.26 6.08 5.22
C ILE A 401 -4.06 6.80 6.32
N THR A 402 -5.31 7.16 6.02
CA THR A 402 -6.15 7.94 6.94
C THR A 402 -6.68 7.13 8.12
N LEU A 403 -7.10 5.88 7.89
CA LEU A 403 -7.65 5.01 8.93
C LEU A 403 -6.56 4.19 9.63
N GLY A 404 -5.40 4.01 8.99
CA GLY A 404 -4.34 3.10 9.39
C GLY A 404 -4.52 1.70 8.81
N GLU A 405 -3.41 1.05 8.49
CA GLU A 405 -3.35 -0.25 7.82
C GLU A 405 -4.14 -1.34 8.58
N LYS A 406 -3.86 -1.54 9.87
CA LYS A 406 -4.52 -2.57 10.71
C LYS A 406 -6.03 -2.38 10.82
N ARG A 407 -6.47 -1.12 10.97
CA ARG A 407 -7.90 -0.80 11.08
C ARG A 407 -8.60 -1.01 9.74
N THR A 408 -7.93 -0.66 8.64
CA THR A 408 -8.43 -0.91 7.28
C THR A 408 -8.58 -2.40 7.03
N LEU A 409 -7.56 -3.22 7.30
CA LEU A 409 -7.66 -4.68 7.19
C LEU A 409 -8.82 -5.26 8.02
N THR A 410 -8.98 -4.79 9.26
CA THR A 410 -10.07 -5.23 10.15
C THR A 410 -11.44 -4.85 9.60
N LEU A 411 -11.60 -3.61 9.10
CA LEU A 411 -12.84 -3.14 8.49
C LEU A 411 -13.24 -4.01 7.29
N PHE A 412 -12.30 -4.29 6.39
CA PHE A 412 -12.60 -5.06 5.18
C PHE A 412 -12.87 -6.54 5.44
N LYS A 413 -12.18 -7.16 6.41
CA LYS A 413 -12.55 -8.50 6.88
C LYS A 413 -14.00 -8.53 7.37
N ARG A 414 -14.44 -7.52 8.12
CA ARG A 414 -15.85 -7.42 8.58
C ARG A 414 -16.82 -7.23 7.41
N ILE A 415 -16.49 -6.43 6.41
CA ILE A 415 -17.30 -6.25 5.20
C ILE A 415 -17.45 -7.57 4.44
N LEU A 416 -16.36 -8.33 4.25
CA LEU A 416 -16.39 -9.62 3.57
C LEU A 416 -17.18 -10.67 4.36
N VAL A 417 -17.01 -10.74 5.69
CA VAL A 417 -17.82 -11.63 6.54
C VAL A 417 -19.30 -11.23 6.49
N GLY A 418 -19.63 -9.94 6.54
CA GLY A 418 -20.99 -9.45 6.36
C GLY A 418 -21.58 -9.82 5.00
N THR A 419 -20.76 -9.78 3.95
CA THR A 419 -21.15 -10.23 2.60
C THR A 419 -21.40 -11.73 2.56
N ALA A 420 -20.59 -12.54 3.26
CA ALA A 420 -20.80 -13.98 3.38
C ALA A 420 -22.14 -14.29 4.07
N LEU A 421 -22.44 -13.59 5.18
CA LEU A 421 -23.70 -13.71 5.90
C LEU A 421 -24.88 -13.27 5.02
N LEU A 422 -24.75 -12.19 4.27
CA LEU A 422 -25.76 -11.75 3.32
C LEU A 422 -26.03 -12.83 2.26
N LEU A 423 -24.99 -13.43 1.68
CA LEU A 423 -25.12 -14.51 0.70
C LEU A 423 -25.84 -15.73 1.30
N LEU A 424 -25.46 -16.15 2.51
CA LEU A 424 -26.07 -17.28 3.23
C LEU A 424 -27.54 -17.01 3.56
N CYS A 425 -27.85 -15.86 4.17
CA CYS A 425 -29.22 -15.48 4.51
C CYS A 425 -30.09 -15.40 3.25
N SER A 426 -29.60 -14.75 2.19
CA SER A 426 -30.37 -14.59 0.95
C SER A 426 -30.68 -15.93 0.29
N ALA A 427 -29.77 -16.90 0.39
CA ALA A 427 -29.98 -18.24 -0.11
C ALA A 427 -30.92 -19.09 0.79
N LEU A 428 -30.85 -18.93 2.12
CA LEU A 428 -31.74 -19.62 3.07
C LEU A 428 -33.19 -19.16 2.94
N PHE A 429 -33.43 -17.86 2.73
CA PHE A 429 -34.76 -17.30 2.53
C PHE A 429 -35.30 -17.46 1.11
N GLY A 430 -34.57 -18.15 0.22
CA GLY A 430 -34.98 -18.36 -1.18
C GLY A 430 -35.09 -17.07 -1.99
N LEU A 431 -34.46 -15.98 -1.53
CA LEU A 431 -34.49 -14.67 -2.20
C LEU A 431 -33.68 -14.69 -3.50
N VAL A 432 -32.81 -15.69 -3.65
CA VAL A 432 -31.93 -15.83 -4.78
C VAL A 432 -31.58 -17.28 -5.09
N GLY A 433 -31.11 -17.52 -6.32
CA GLY A 433 -30.89 -18.87 -6.84
C GLY A 433 -29.82 -19.67 -6.11
N SER A 434 -29.84 -20.99 -6.28
CA SER A 434 -28.90 -21.95 -5.66
C SER A 434 -27.41 -21.67 -5.96
N PHE A 435 -27.12 -20.88 -6.99
CA PHE A 435 -25.78 -20.42 -7.33
C PHE A 435 -25.10 -19.61 -6.19
N PHE A 436 -25.88 -18.98 -5.31
CA PHE A 436 -25.36 -18.09 -4.25
C PHE A 436 -24.36 -18.75 -3.29
N TYR A 437 -24.56 -20.02 -2.95
CA TYR A 437 -23.65 -20.74 -2.04
C TYR A 437 -22.24 -20.88 -2.62
N ARG A 438 -22.13 -20.96 -3.96
CA ARG A 438 -20.83 -21.13 -4.64
C ARG A 438 -20.00 -19.84 -4.58
N MET A 439 -20.63 -18.68 -4.47
CA MET A 439 -19.93 -17.39 -4.31
C MET A 439 -19.19 -17.24 -2.97
N LEU A 440 -19.43 -18.13 -2.01
CA LEU A 440 -18.64 -18.17 -0.77
C LEU A 440 -17.19 -18.59 -1.02
N ILE A 441 -16.92 -19.39 -2.05
CA ILE A 441 -15.57 -19.85 -2.39
C ILE A 441 -14.68 -18.68 -2.86
N PRO A 442 -15.05 -17.88 -3.89
CA PRO A 442 -14.24 -16.73 -4.29
C PRO A 442 -14.18 -15.66 -3.19
N LEU A 443 -15.23 -15.51 -2.38
CA LEU A 443 -15.21 -14.60 -1.22
C LEU A 443 -14.17 -15.04 -0.18
N PHE A 444 -14.11 -16.34 0.11
CA PHE A 444 -13.11 -16.93 1.00
C PHE A 444 -11.70 -16.76 0.43
N SER A 445 -11.51 -16.95 -0.87
CA SER A 445 -10.23 -16.68 -1.55
C SER A 445 -9.77 -15.23 -1.33
N LEU A 446 -10.67 -14.25 -1.46
CA LEU A 446 -10.35 -12.84 -1.25
C LEU A 446 -10.02 -12.53 0.23
N LEU A 447 -10.74 -13.17 1.17
CA LEU A 447 -10.43 -13.09 2.60
C LEU A 447 -9.06 -13.68 2.94
N MET A 448 -8.69 -14.80 2.29
CA MET A 448 -7.38 -15.42 2.42
C MET A 448 -6.28 -14.52 1.87
N SER A 449 -6.51 -13.81 0.76
CA SER A 449 -5.55 -12.81 0.25
C SER A 449 -5.31 -11.67 1.24
N LEU A 450 -6.35 -11.18 1.94
CA LEU A 450 -6.20 -10.21 3.03
C LEU A 450 -5.39 -10.76 4.21
N TYR A 451 -5.61 -12.03 4.57
CA TYR A 451 -4.88 -12.68 5.65
C TYR A 451 -3.41 -12.92 5.29
N ALA A 452 -3.15 -13.36 4.05
CA ALA A 452 -1.81 -13.55 3.52
C ALA A 452 -1.01 -12.24 3.51
N TYR A 453 -1.66 -11.12 3.15
CA TYR A 453 -1.08 -9.78 3.26
C TYR A 453 -0.79 -9.40 4.73
N GLU A 454 -1.77 -9.52 5.63
CA GLU A 454 -1.62 -9.14 7.05
C GLU A 454 -0.52 -9.93 7.77
N LYS A 455 -0.39 -11.23 7.45
CA LYS A 455 0.63 -12.11 8.02
C LYS A 455 1.96 -12.07 7.28
N GLN A 456 2.07 -11.23 6.24
CA GLN A 456 3.25 -11.13 5.38
C GLN A 456 3.68 -12.48 4.79
N TRP A 457 2.72 -13.39 4.55
CA TRP A 457 2.98 -14.69 3.92
C TRP A 457 3.39 -14.54 2.46
N VAL A 458 2.89 -13.50 1.80
CA VAL A 458 3.19 -13.16 0.41
C VAL A 458 3.50 -11.68 0.33
N SER A 459 4.63 -11.33 -0.27
CA SER A 459 5.01 -9.93 -0.47
C SER A 459 4.05 -9.21 -1.43
N PRO A 460 3.79 -7.91 -1.23
CA PRO A 460 3.00 -7.12 -2.17
C PRO A 460 3.65 -7.09 -3.55
N GLY A 461 2.90 -7.50 -4.59
CA GLY A 461 3.44 -7.61 -5.94
C GLY A 461 2.55 -8.41 -6.89
N ILE A 462 3.14 -8.87 -7.98
CA ILE A 462 2.46 -9.57 -9.08
C ILE A 462 1.77 -10.85 -8.57
N THR A 463 2.41 -11.60 -7.67
CA THR A 463 1.87 -12.85 -7.14
C THR A 463 0.59 -12.63 -6.33
N LEU A 464 0.63 -11.68 -5.40
CA LEU A 464 -0.52 -11.36 -4.56
C LEU A 464 -1.64 -10.67 -5.37
N GLU A 465 -1.29 -9.84 -6.35
CA GLU A 465 -2.24 -9.30 -7.32
C GLU A 465 -2.93 -10.43 -8.11
N GLY A 466 -2.17 -11.43 -8.55
CA GLY A 466 -2.70 -12.62 -9.21
C GLY A 466 -3.65 -13.44 -8.33
N LEU A 467 -3.38 -13.56 -7.03
CA LEU A 467 -4.30 -14.21 -6.08
C LEU A 467 -5.62 -13.44 -5.94
N VAL A 468 -5.56 -12.12 -5.91
CA VAL A 468 -6.75 -11.26 -5.86
C VAL A 468 -7.55 -11.39 -7.16
N GLU A 469 -6.94 -11.23 -8.33
CA GLU A 469 -7.63 -11.40 -9.62
C GLU A 469 -8.17 -12.82 -9.82
N GLY A 470 -7.45 -13.83 -9.32
CA GLY A 470 -7.87 -15.23 -9.33
C GLY A 470 -9.21 -15.47 -8.63
N SER A 471 -9.53 -14.70 -7.59
CA SER A 471 -10.84 -14.79 -6.93
C SER A 471 -12.00 -14.37 -7.85
N PHE A 472 -11.79 -13.42 -8.75
CA PHE A 472 -12.79 -12.96 -9.71
C PHE A 472 -12.93 -13.94 -10.88
N LEU A 473 -11.82 -14.55 -11.31
CA LEU A 473 -11.83 -15.67 -12.27
C LEU A 473 -12.57 -16.89 -11.71
N LEU A 474 -12.38 -17.19 -10.43
CA LEU A 474 -13.04 -18.31 -9.78
C LEU A 474 -14.56 -18.14 -9.72
N ALA A 475 -15.04 -16.90 -9.53
CA ALA A 475 -16.47 -16.61 -9.46
C ALA A 475 -17.24 -17.02 -10.72
N GLY A 476 -16.73 -16.71 -11.91
CA GLY A 476 -17.35 -17.09 -13.18
C GLY A 476 -17.13 -18.56 -13.54
N PHE A 477 -15.97 -19.13 -13.20
CA PHE A 477 -15.73 -20.57 -13.39
C PHE A 477 -16.76 -21.43 -12.64
N LEU A 478 -17.11 -21.04 -11.42
CA LEU A 478 -18.13 -21.74 -10.61
C LEU A 478 -19.55 -21.67 -11.18
N VAL A 479 -19.81 -20.76 -12.13
CA VAL A 479 -21.08 -20.70 -12.88
C VAL A 479 -21.19 -21.86 -13.87
N LEU A 480 -20.06 -22.35 -14.39
CA LEU A 480 -20.01 -23.40 -15.41
C LEU A 480 -20.09 -24.83 -14.83
N LEU A 481 -19.73 -24.98 -13.56
CA LEU A 481 -19.93 -26.20 -12.75
C LEU A 481 -21.38 -26.29 -12.28
#